data_AF-A0A9D5JPC9-F1
#
_entry.id   AF-A0A9D5JPC9-F1
#
_cell.length_a   1.000
_cell.length_b   1.000
_cell.length_c   1.000
_cell.angle_alpha   90.00
_cell.angle_beta   90.00
_cell.angle_gamma   90.00
#
_symmetry.space_group_name_H-M   'P 1'
#
loop_
_entity.id
_entity.type
_entity.pdbx_description
1 polymer ?
#
loop_
_entity_poly.entity_id
_entity_poly.type
_entity_poly.pdbx_seq_one_letter_code
_entity_poly.pdbx_strand_id
1 'polypeptide(L)' 'MGKAEEKRKNCLNCNKSLRRIDWYYRNNGYFCNKACFKAYAKKQEEESAQS' A
#
# COMPACT_ATOMS: atom_id res chain seq x y z
N MET A 1 25.42 16.51 -6.84
CA MET A 1 23.97 16.74 -6.69
C MET A 1 23.30 15.40 -6.46
N GLY A 2 22.98 15.07 -5.21
CA GLY A 2 22.37 13.79 -4.86
C GLY A 2 20.99 13.68 -5.53
N LYS A 3 20.78 12.63 -6.33
CA LYS A 3 19.46 12.28 -6.84
C LYS A 3 18.54 12.18 -5.64
N ALA A 4 17.46 12.97 -5.62
CA ALA A 4 16.38 12.76 -4.69
C ALA A 4 15.88 11.33 -4.93
N GLU A 5 16.28 10.40 -4.06
CA GLU A 5 15.70 9.07 -4.04
C GLU A 5 14.23 9.26 -3.73
N GLU A 6 13.41 9.28 -4.77
CA GLU A 6 11.97 9.13 -4.62
C GLU A 6 11.76 7.89 -3.78
N LYS A 7 11.41 8.09 -2.50
CA LYS A 7 11.18 7.00 -1.55
C LYS A 7 10.22 6.02 -2.21
N ARG A 8 10.77 4.89 -2.67
CA ARG A 8 10.00 3.82 -3.31
C ARG A 8 8.88 3.48 -2.34
N LYS A 9 7.64 3.60 -2.79
CA LYS A 9 6.48 3.23 -1.98
C LYS A 9 6.35 1.72 -2.04
N ASN A 10 6.29 1.06 -0.91
CA ASN A 10 6.01 -0.36 -0.82
C ASN A 10 4.51 -0.60 -0.68
N CYS A 11 4.03 -1.73 -1.17
CA CYS A 11 2.67 -2.16 -0.92
C CYS A 11 2.48 -2.47 0.58
N LEU A 12 1.46 -1.90 1.21
CA LEU A 12 1.18 -2.14 2.63
C LEU A 12 0.78 -3.60 2.96
N ASN A 13 0.32 -4.37 1.98
CA ASN A 13 -0.09 -5.77 2.19
C ASN A 13 1.04 -6.78 1.98
N CYS A 14 1.80 -6.65 0.89
CA CYS A 14 2.81 -7.64 0.49
C CYS A 14 4.26 -7.09 0.51
N ASN A 15 4.45 -5.85 0.98
CA ASN A 15 5.74 -5.14 1.00
C ASN A 15 6.47 -5.00 -0.34
N LYS A 16 5.86 -5.39 -1.44
CA LYS A 16 6.46 -5.30 -2.78
C LYS A 16 6.75 -3.85 -3.14
N SER A 17 7.96 -3.60 -3.66
CA SER A 17 8.37 -2.29 -4.15
C SER A 17 7.49 -1.87 -5.34
N LEU A 18 6.82 -0.73 -5.23
CA LEU A 18 5.93 -0.22 -6.28
C LEU A 18 6.65 0.83 -7.13
N ARG A 19 6.51 0.69 -8.45
CA ARG A 19 6.84 1.77 -9.39
C ARG A 19 5.72 2.80 -9.35
N ARG A 20 6.05 4.07 -9.61
CA ARG A 20 5.10 5.19 -9.53
C ARG A 20 3.84 4.99 -10.37
N ILE A 21 3.98 4.33 -11.52
CA ILE A 21 2.88 3.99 -12.44
C ILE A 21 1.95 2.89 -11.91
N ASP A 22 2.47 1.99 -11.07
CA ASP A 22 1.74 0.84 -10.51
C ASP A 22 1.09 1.17 -9.15
N TRP A 23 1.04 2.45 -8.75
CA TRP A 23 0.49 2.85 -7.46
C TRP A 23 -1.03 2.70 -7.44
N TYR A 24 -1.50 1.64 -6.78
CA TYR A 24 -2.90 1.53 -6.42
C TYR A 24 -3.13 2.21 -5.06
N TYR A 25 -3.42 3.51 -5.07
CA TYR A 25 -3.64 4.30 -3.85
C TYR A 25 -5.10 4.21 -3.36
N ARG A 26 -5.31 3.74 -2.13
CA ARG A 26 -6.64 3.60 -1.50
C ARG A 26 -6.55 3.75 0.01
N ASN A 27 -7.53 4.40 0.65
CA ASN A 27 -7.61 4.53 2.11
C ASN A 27 -6.28 5.00 2.74
N ASN A 28 -5.68 6.05 2.17
CA ASN A 28 -4.34 6.56 2.52
C ASN A 28 -3.16 5.57 2.41
N GLY A 29 -3.35 4.41 1.79
CA GLY A 29 -2.35 3.37 1.60
C GLY A 29 -1.94 3.14 0.14
N TYR A 30 -0.70 2.69 -0.05
CA TYR A 30 -0.18 2.27 -1.36
C TYR A 30 -0.28 0.74 -1.50
N PHE A 31 -0.82 0.28 -2.63
CA PHE A 31 -0.98 -1.14 -2.91
C PHE A 31 -0.49 -1.53 -4.30
N CYS A 32 -0.16 -2.82 -4.41
CA CYS A 32 0.28 -3.45 -5.64
C CYS A 32 -0.83 -3.60 -6.68
N ASN A 33 -2.05 -3.80 -6.21
CA ASN A 33 -3.27 -4.01 -6.99
C ASN A 33 -4.49 -3.97 -6.06
N LYS A 34 -5.68 -4.12 -6.65
CA LYS A 34 -6.95 -4.16 -5.91
C LYS A 34 -7.04 -5.35 -4.93
N ALA A 35 -6.43 -6.49 -5.22
CA ALA A 35 -6.46 -7.66 -4.33
C ALA A 35 -5.65 -7.41 -3.04
N CYS A 36 -4.45 -6.84 -3.17
CA CYS A 36 -3.63 -6.35 -2.06
C CYS A 36 -4.43 -5.37 -1.17
N PHE A 37 -5.16 -4.43 -1.77
CA PHE A 37 -6.00 -3.49 -1.03
C PHE A 37 -7.15 -4.20 -0.29
N LYS A 38 -7.89 -5.09 -0.95
CA LYS A 38 -9.00 -5.83 -0.30
C LYS A 38 -8.53 -6.68 0.87
N ALA A 39 -7.41 -7.37 0.73
CA ALA A 39 -6.85 -8.18 1.80
C ALA A 39 -6.45 -7.32 3.01
N TYR A 40 -5.84 -6.17 2.75
CA TYR A 40 -5.49 -5.21 3.80
C TYR A 40 -6.73 -4.57 4.44
N ALA A 41 -7.69 -4.11 3.64
CA ALA A 41 -8.91 -3.49 4.11
C ALA A 41 -9.73 -4.45 4.98
N LYS A 42 -9.81 -5.73 4.61
CA LYS A 42 -10.47 -6.76 5.42
C LYS A 42 -9.80 -6.89 6.79
N LYS A 43 -8.46 -6.96 6.84
CA LYS A 43 -7.72 -6.99 8.11
C LYS A 43 -7.96 -5.75 8.97
N GLN A 44 -7.95 -4.56 8.35
CA GLN A 44 -8.23 -3.31 9.06
C GLN A 44 -9.66 -3.23 9.59
N GLU A 45 -10.64 -3.76 8.85
CA GLU A 45 -12.03 -3.79 9.27
C GLU A 45 -12.23 -4.76 10.45
N GLU A 46 -11.58 -5.91 10.42
CA GLU A 46 -11.53 -6.84 11.56
C GLU A 46 -10.86 -6.21 12.78
N GLU A 47 -9.76 -5.49 12.60
CA GLU A 47 -9.03 -4.82 13.70
C GLU A 47 -9.79 -3.61 14.26
N SER A 48 -10.45 -2.83 13.40
CA SER A 48 -11.25 -1.66 13.81
C SER A 48 -12.60 -2.04 14.43
N ALA A 49 -13.14 -3.23 14.14
CA ALA A 49 -14.35 -3.74 14.79
C ALA A 49 -14.07 -4.33 16.18
N GLN A 50 -12.80 -4.56 16.52
CA GLN A 50 -12.37 -5.12 17.80
C GLN A 50 -11.94 -4.04 18.82
N SER A 51 -12.08 -2.75 18.48
CA SER A 51 -11.74 -1.61 19.36
C SER A 51 -12.95 -0.81 19.83
#